data_AF-B7FVD2-F1
#
_entry.id   AF-B7FVD2-F1
#
_cell.length_a   1.000
_cell.length_b   1.000
_cell.length_c   1.000
_cell.angle_alpha   90.00
_cell.angle_beta   90.00
_cell.angle_gamma   90.00
#
_symmetry.space_group_name_H-M   'P 1'
#
loop_
_entity.id
_entity.type
_entity.pdbx_description
1 polymer ?
#
loop_
_entity_poly.entity_id
_entity_poly.type
_entity_poly.pdbx_seq_one_letter_code
_entity_poly.pdbx_strand_id
1 'polypeptide(L)'
;MDVVDSNISRITQINWARMNLNGVLPTEVAVLEDLVTLDLAENDIEGTLPEGLFTLKDLRFLYLHDNAITGSIPVNMNLRRLYLLDLGYNDMTGTLPADWSNGVNTMNALTLLYLNHNSFRGTIPSTYPELGNDRLQVYELNDNQLTGEVPGGYVVRNLLQSVEMQNN
;
A
#
# COMPACT_ATOMS: atom_id res chain seq x y z
N MET A 1 12.13 18.55 -35.04
CA MET A 1 11.07 17.96 -35.86
C MET A 1 11.23 16.47 -35.65
N ASP A 2 10.59 15.83 -34.68
CA ASP A 2 9.20 16.01 -34.28
C ASP A 2 8.99 16.30 -32.79
N VAL A 3 7.81 16.86 -32.57
CA VAL A 3 7.21 17.34 -31.34
C VAL A 3 7.04 16.16 -30.38
N VAL A 4 7.93 16.03 -29.40
CA VAL A 4 7.59 15.34 -28.13
C VAL A 4 6.88 16.37 -27.24
N ASP A 5 5.76 16.88 -27.75
CA ASP A 5 4.70 17.35 -26.89
C ASP A 5 3.89 16.10 -26.57
N SER A 6 4.51 15.22 -25.78
CA SER A 6 3.74 14.23 -25.05
C SER A 6 2.98 15.06 -24.05
N ASN A 7 1.78 15.46 -24.45
CA ASN A 7 0.69 15.78 -23.56
C ASN A 7 0.40 14.49 -22.77
N ILE A 8 1.34 14.08 -21.92
CA ILE A 8 1.20 12.96 -21.00
C ILE A 8 0.05 13.44 -20.14
N SER A 9 -1.09 12.80 -20.34
CA SER A 9 -2.32 13.11 -19.66
C SER A 9 -2.01 13.35 -18.17
N ARG A 10 -2.45 14.50 -17.65
CA ARG A 10 -2.37 14.86 -16.22
C ARG A 10 -3.36 14.01 -15.42
N ILE A 11 -3.29 12.69 -15.58
CA ILE A 11 -4.14 11.74 -14.90
C ILE A 11 -3.73 11.79 -13.44
N THR A 12 -4.49 12.56 -12.69
CA THR A 12 -4.34 12.68 -11.25
C THR A 12 -5.22 11.65 -10.54
N GLN A 13 -6.26 11.14 -11.22
CA GLN A 13 -7.21 10.21 -10.63
C GLN A 13 -7.62 9.16 -11.64
N ILE A 14 -7.53 7.89 -11.24
CA ILE A 14 -8.14 6.74 -11.89
C ILE A 14 -9.09 6.13 -10.86
N ASN A 15 -10.36 6.02 -11.22
CA ASN A 15 -11.34 5.24 -10.48
C ASN A 15 -11.96 4.21 -11.42
N TRP A 16 -11.53 2.97 -11.27
CA TRP A 16 -12.07 1.80 -11.95
C TRP A 16 -12.50 0.72 -10.96
N ALA A 17 -12.94 1.12 -9.76
CA ALA A 17 -13.46 0.18 -8.80
C ALA A 17 -14.72 -0.52 -9.35
N ARG A 18 -14.91 -1.81 -9.04
CA ARG A 18 -16.12 -2.57 -9.39
C ARG A 18 -16.42 -2.59 -10.89
N MET A 19 -15.39 -2.73 -11.72
CA MET A 19 -15.51 -2.75 -13.18
C MET A 19 -15.36 -4.15 -13.79
N ASN A 20 -15.21 -5.20 -12.96
CA ASN A 20 -14.90 -6.57 -13.40
C ASN A 20 -13.62 -6.61 -14.27
N LEU A 21 -12.65 -5.74 -13.98
CA LEU A 21 -11.34 -5.78 -14.62
C LEU A 21 -10.62 -7.06 -14.20
N ASN A 22 -9.88 -7.68 -15.13
CA ASN A 22 -9.12 -8.90 -14.87
C ASN A 22 -7.73 -8.82 -15.51
N GLY A 23 -6.88 -9.78 -15.15
CA GLY A 23 -5.50 -9.85 -15.61
C GLY A 23 -4.56 -9.01 -14.77
N VAL A 24 -3.35 -8.80 -15.28
CA VAL A 24 -2.27 -8.13 -14.54
C VAL A 24 -2.29 -6.62 -14.73
N LEU A 25 -2.02 -5.86 -13.67
CA LEU A 25 -1.84 -4.42 -13.76
C LEU A 25 -0.62 -4.07 -14.64
N PRO A 26 -0.80 -3.40 -15.80
CA PRO A 26 0.30 -3.04 -16.69
C PRO A 26 1.36 -2.16 -16.02
N THR A 27 2.63 -2.33 -16.43
CA THR A 27 3.75 -1.53 -15.91
C THR A 27 3.64 -0.04 -16.31
N GLU A 28 2.88 0.26 -17.36
CA GLU A 28 2.59 1.61 -17.85
C GLU A 28 1.86 2.47 -16.80
N VAL A 29 1.20 1.89 -15.80
CA VAL A 29 0.64 2.69 -14.68
C VAL A 29 1.73 3.48 -13.95
N ALA A 30 2.98 3.00 -13.98
CA ALA A 30 4.12 3.64 -13.33
C ALA A 30 4.63 4.89 -14.06
N VAL A 31 4.16 5.20 -15.26
CA VAL A 31 4.52 6.45 -15.97
C VAL A 31 3.58 7.62 -15.66
N LEU A 32 2.54 7.39 -14.84
CA LEU A 32 1.58 8.41 -14.42
C LEU A 32 2.12 9.20 -13.22
N GLU A 33 3.15 10.01 -13.45
CA GLU A 33 3.87 10.72 -12.37
C GLU A 33 3.00 11.69 -11.55
N ASP A 34 1.94 12.24 -12.17
CA ASP A 34 0.97 13.15 -11.56
C ASP A 34 -0.16 12.40 -10.80
N LEU A 35 -0.16 11.07 -10.77
CA LEU A 35 -1.25 10.27 -10.19
C LEU A 35 -1.34 10.47 -8.68
N VAL A 36 -2.50 10.93 -8.22
CA VAL A 36 -2.84 11.18 -6.82
C VAL A 36 -3.72 10.07 -6.25
N THR A 37 -4.62 9.52 -7.06
CA THR A 37 -5.55 8.46 -6.67
C THR A 37 -5.56 7.35 -7.72
N LEU A 38 -5.31 6.13 -7.27
CA LEU A 38 -5.57 4.91 -8.04
C LEU A 38 -6.53 4.05 -7.24
N ASP A 39 -7.74 3.92 -7.76
CA ASP A 39 -8.78 3.07 -7.19
C ASP A 39 -9.11 1.96 -8.18
N LEU A 40 -8.69 0.75 -7.84
CA LEU A 40 -8.88 -0.49 -8.58
C LEU A 40 -9.56 -1.55 -7.70
N ALA A 41 -10.19 -1.12 -6.61
CA ALA A 41 -10.82 -2.02 -5.65
C ALA A 41 -11.94 -2.86 -6.27
N GLU A 42 -12.16 -4.05 -5.72
CA GLU A 42 -13.27 -4.94 -6.08
C GLU A 42 -13.27 -5.26 -7.59
N ASN A 43 -12.17 -5.84 -8.05
CA ASN A 43 -11.99 -6.35 -9.41
C ASN A 43 -11.37 -7.77 -9.33
N ASP A 44 -11.06 -8.36 -10.48
CA ASP A 44 -10.37 -9.66 -10.60
C ASP A 44 -8.91 -9.46 -11.04
N ILE A 45 -8.24 -8.38 -10.59
CA ILE A 45 -6.83 -8.11 -10.94
C ILE A 45 -5.95 -9.16 -10.26
N GLU A 46 -5.04 -9.75 -11.04
CA GLU A 46 -4.17 -10.84 -10.60
C GLU A 46 -2.68 -10.54 -10.82
N GLY A 47 -1.83 -11.46 -10.36
CA GLY A 47 -0.39 -11.36 -10.52
C GLY A 47 0.25 -10.33 -9.59
N THR A 48 1.48 -9.93 -9.89
CA THR A 48 2.27 -9.04 -9.04
C THR A 48 2.08 -7.58 -9.43
N LEU A 49 2.08 -6.68 -8.45
CA LEU A 49 2.08 -5.24 -8.70
C LEU A 49 3.42 -4.77 -9.30
N PRO A 50 3.42 -3.86 -10.28
CA PRO A 50 4.64 -3.32 -10.86
C PRO A 50 5.38 -2.46 -9.82
N GLU A 51 6.69 -2.69 -9.64
CA GLU A 51 7.50 -1.96 -8.63
C GLU A 51 7.42 -0.43 -8.79
N GLY A 52 7.32 0.05 -10.04
CA GLY A 52 7.23 1.48 -10.34
C GLY A 52 5.97 2.16 -9.76
N LEU A 53 4.87 1.44 -9.52
CA LEU A 53 3.69 1.96 -8.83
C LEU A 53 4.05 2.53 -7.46
N PHE A 54 4.98 1.88 -6.76
CA PHE A 54 5.43 2.29 -5.43
C PHE A 54 6.48 3.41 -5.45
N THR A 55 6.70 4.05 -6.60
CA THR A 55 7.60 5.20 -6.77
C THR A 55 6.90 6.48 -7.21
N LEU A 56 5.56 6.42 -7.40
CA LEU A 56 4.74 7.56 -7.76
C LEU A 56 4.62 8.54 -6.58
N LYS A 57 5.43 9.60 -6.61
CA LYS A 57 5.64 10.51 -5.47
C LYS A 57 4.40 11.30 -5.07
N ASP A 58 3.46 11.46 -6.00
CA ASP A 58 2.24 12.26 -5.80
C ASP A 58 1.05 11.42 -5.34
N LEU A 59 1.19 10.09 -5.33
CA LEU A 59 0.16 9.16 -4.92
C LEU A 59 -0.20 9.33 -3.45
N ARG A 60 -1.49 9.48 -3.17
CA ARG A 60 -2.05 9.69 -1.84
C ARG A 60 -3.02 8.59 -1.43
N PHE A 61 -3.75 8.06 -2.40
CA PHE A 61 -4.76 7.04 -2.16
C PHE A 61 -4.55 5.89 -3.14
N LEU A 62 -4.25 4.72 -2.60
CA LEU A 62 -4.09 3.49 -3.37
C LEU A 62 -5.06 2.44 -2.81
N TYR A 63 -6.12 2.18 -3.55
CA TYR A 63 -7.12 1.16 -3.23
C TYR A 63 -6.95 -0.02 -4.20
N LEU A 64 -6.56 -1.16 -3.66
CA LEU A 64 -6.34 -2.41 -4.38
C LEU A 64 -7.04 -3.59 -3.69
N HIS A 65 -7.92 -3.31 -2.72
CA HIS A 65 -8.60 -4.35 -1.97
C HIS A 65 -9.57 -5.16 -2.83
N ASP A 66 -9.89 -6.36 -2.36
CA ASP A 66 -10.81 -7.29 -3.03
C ASP A 66 -10.37 -7.55 -4.48
N ASN A 67 -9.19 -8.14 -4.62
CA ASN A 67 -8.60 -8.59 -5.90
C ASN A 67 -7.89 -9.95 -5.69
N ALA A 68 -7.21 -10.46 -6.71
CA ALA A 68 -6.39 -11.67 -6.67
C ALA A 68 -4.89 -11.37 -6.78
N ILE A 69 -4.44 -10.24 -6.22
CA ILE A 69 -3.06 -9.77 -6.31
C ILE A 69 -2.15 -10.68 -5.48
N THR A 70 -1.01 -11.05 -6.06
CA THR A 70 -0.02 -11.95 -5.46
C THR A 70 1.35 -11.26 -5.34
N GLY A 71 2.34 -12.00 -4.82
CA GLY A 71 3.71 -11.51 -4.66
C GLY A 71 3.92 -10.75 -3.35
N SER A 72 5.09 -10.14 -3.20
CA SER A 72 5.46 -9.41 -1.99
C SER A 72 5.46 -7.90 -2.20
N ILE A 73 5.21 -7.19 -1.11
CA ILE A 73 5.42 -5.74 -1.00
C ILE A 73 6.91 -5.40 -1.30
N PRO A 74 7.21 -4.55 -2.30
CA PRO A 74 8.59 -4.13 -2.58
C PRO A 74 9.27 -3.43 -1.40
N VAL A 75 10.57 -3.68 -1.20
CA VAL A 75 11.35 -3.06 -0.11
C VAL A 75 11.60 -1.56 -0.36
N ASN A 76 11.76 -1.16 -1.63
CA ASN A 76 12.16 0.19 -2.02
C ASN A 76 10.98 1.06 -2.46
N MET A 77 10.05 1.33 -1.54
CA MET A 77 8.92 2.23 -1.81
C MET A 77 9.28 3.69 -1.56
N ASN A 78 8.83 4.61 -2.39
CA ASN A 78 9.02 6.05 -2.18
C ASN A 78 7.69 6.80 -2.29
N LEU A 79 6.75 6.41 -1.44
CA LEU A 79 5.39 6.95 -1.41
C LEU A 79 5.21 7.95 -0.25
N ARG A 80 6.04 9.00 -0.23
CA ARG A 80 6.10 9.96 0.90
C ARG A 80 4.80 10.73 1.16
N ARG A 81 3.92 10.81 0.16
CA ARG A 81 2.61 11.49 0.23
C ARG A 81 1.45 10.54 0.43
N LEU A 82 1.70 9.22 0.50
CA LEU A 82 0.65 8.22 0.65
C LEU A 82 -0.05 8.41 1.99
N TYR A 83 -1.35 8.61 1.91
CA TYR A 83 -2.24 8.79 3.04
C TYR A 83 -2.95 7.47 3.36
N LEU A 84 -3.40 6.76 2.33
CA LEU A 84 -4.08 5.48 2.43
C LEU A 84 -3.42 4.46 1.50
N LEU A 85 -3.10 3.30 2.07
CA LEU A 85 -2.76 2.08 1.36
C LEU A 85 -3.75 0.99 1.76
N ASP A 86 -4.49 0.47 0.81
CA ASP A 86 -5.39 -0.65 1.01
C ASP A 86 -5.06 -1.80 0.05
N LEU A 87 -4.52 -2.88 0.61
CA LEU A 87 -4.19 -4.13 -0.06
C LEU A 87 -5.03 -5.29 0.52
N GLY A 88 -6.07 -4.99 1.30
CA GLY A 88 -6.88 -6.01 1.97
C GLY A 88 -7.50 -7.02 1.01
N TYR A 89 -7.81 -8.23 1.46
CA TYR A 89 -8.50 -9.24 0.65
C TYR A 89 -7.80 -9.52 -0.69
N ASN A 90 -6.56 -10.00 -0.60
CA ASN A 90 -5.72 -10.41 -1.72
C ASN A 90 -4.92 -11.68 -1.35
N ASP A 91 -4.09 -12.16 -2.26
CA ASP A 91 -3.21 -13.33 -2.07
C ASP A 91 -1.74 -12.92 -1.89
N MET A 92 -1.48 -11.74 -1.31
CA MET A 92 -0.11 -11.24 -1.13
C MET A 92 0.65 -12.04 -0.07
N THR A 93 1.97 -12.16 -0.27
CA THR A 93 2.88 -12.96 0.56
C THR A 93 4.12 -12.17 0.94
N GLY A 94 5.06 -12.81 1.65
CA GLY A 94 6.32 -12.20 2.06
C GLY A 94 6.22 -11.54 3.43
N THR A 95 7.22 -10.74 3.79
CA THR A 95 7.32 -10.09 5.10
C THR A 95 7.01 -8.61 5.02
N LEU A 96 6.54 -8.04 6.12
CA LEU A 96 6.33 -6.60 6.26
C LEU A 96 7.69 -5.84 6.25
N PRO A 97 7.91 -4.85 5.35
CA PRO A 97 9.18 -4.15 5.27
C PRO A 97 9.40 -3.23 6.49
N ALA A 98 10.54 -3.35 7.18
CA ALA A 98 10.85 -2.53 8.36
C ALA A 98 11.11 -1.04 8.04
N ASP A 99 11.64 -0.75 6.85
CA ASP A 99 12.13 0.59 6.47
C ASP A 99 11.01 1.61 6.17
N TRP A 100 9.73 1.21 6.26
CA TRP A 100 8.58 2.10 6.04
C TRP A 100 8.47 3.23 7.07
N SER A 101 8.97 2.98 8.28
CA SER A 101 8.93 3.89 9.43
C SER A 101 10.24 4.65 9.63
N ASN A 102 11.37 4.11 9.19
CA ASN A 102 12.69 4.68 9.44
C ASN A 102 13.62 4.50 8.23
N GLY A 103 13.83 5.55 7.44
CA GLY A 103 14.80 5.50 6.36
C GLY A 103 14.59 6.56 5.28
N VAL A 104 15.24 6.35 4.13
CA VAL A 104 15.08 7.22 2.94
C VAL A 104 13.70 7.10 2.29
N ASN A 105 12.97 6.04 2.65
CA ASN A 105 11.73 5.57 2.06
C ASN A 105 10.51 5.74 3.01
N THR A 106 10.66 6.51 4.10
CA THR A 106 9.62 6.67 5.11
C THR A 106 8.32 7.24 4.54
N MET A 107 7.19 6.56 4.81
CA MET A 107 5.85 7.00 4.43
C MET A 107 5.28 7.98 5.47
N ASN A 108 5.81 9.21 5.49
CA ASN A 108 5.51 10.24 6.50
C ASN A 108 4.06 10.74 6.55
N ALA A 109 3.25 10.43 5.55
CA ALA A 109 1.85 10.85 5.47
C ALA A 109 0.86 9.72 5.76
N LEU A 110 1.35 8.48 5.91
CA LEU A 110 0.49 7.30 6.01
C LEU A 110 -0.40 7.40 7.25
N THR A 111 -1.69 7.27 7.04
CA THR A 111 -2.71 7.43 8.07
C THR A 111 -3.58 6.19 8.18
N LEU A 112 -3.84 5.52 7.04
CA LEU A 112 -4.70 4.36 6.94
C LEU A 112 -3.93 3.24 6.22
N LEU A 113 -3.77 2.11 6.89
CA LEU A 113 -3.06 0.95 6.36
C LEU A 113 -3.89 -0.31 6.57
N TYR A 114 -4.31 -0.92 5.47
CA TYR A 114 -5.07 -2.18 5.44
C TYR A 114 -4.26 -3.23 4.67
N LEU A 115 -3.82 -4.26 5.39
CA LEU A 115 -3.10 -5.42 4.86
C LEU A 115 -3.79 -6.73 5.25
N ASN A 116 -5.00 -6.64 5.82
CA ASN A 116 -5.80 -7.75 6.31
C ASN A 116 -6.19 -8.74 5.19
N HIS A 117 -6.54 -9.97 5.56
CA HIS A 117 -6.93 -11.02 4.60
C HIS A 117 -5.90 -11.20 3.46
N ASN A 118 -4.68 -11.58 3.85
CA ASN A 118 -3.58 -11.89 2.95
C ASN A 118 -2.79 -13.10 3.50
N SER A 119 -1.60 -13.36 2.95
CA SER A 119 -0.67 -14.41 3.41
C SER A 119 0.69 -13.84 3.83
N PHE A 120 0.72 -12.63 4.41
CA PHE A 120 1.94 -12.03 4.97
C PHE A 120 2.43 -12.86 6.16
N ARG A 121 3.75 -13.06 6.23
CA ARG A 121 4.42 -13.91 7.23
C ARG A 121 5.54 -13.16 7.94
N GLY A 122 6.13 -13.80 8.94
CA GLY A 122 7.22 -13.22 9.74
C GLY A 122 6.69 -12.35 10.89
N THR A 123 7.45 -11.37 11.35
CA THR A 123 7.07 -10.53 12.50
C THR A 123 6.62 -9.15 12.07
N ILE A 124 5.78 -8.51 12.89
CA ILE A 124 5.48 -7.07 12.75
C ILE A 124 6.74 -6.28 13.14
N PRO A 125 7.26 -5.39 12.27
CA PRO A 125 8.47 -4.64 12.61
C PRO A 125 8.24 -3.73 13.82
N SER A 126 9.19 -3.69 14.74
CA SER A 126 9.08 -2.94 16.01
C SER A 126 8.89 -1.43 15.83
N THR A 127 9.16 -0.94 14.64
CA THR A 127 9.09 0.46 14.22
C THR A 127 7.72 0.84 13.64
N TYR A 128 6.83 -0.13 13.39
CA TYR A 128 5.50 0.15 12.83
C TYR A 128 4.58 1.04 13.67
N PRO A 129 4.68 1.06 15.03
CA PRO A 129 4.01 2.07 15.82
C PRO A 129 4.34 3.51 15.43
N GLU A 130 5.44 3.78 14.70
CA GLU A 130 5.89 5.12 14.26
C GLU A 130 5.50 5.45 12.81
N LEU A 131 4.80 4.54 12.11
CA LEU A 131 4.37 4.76 10.73
C LEU A 131 3.56 6.06 10.60
N GLY A 132 3.70 6.70 9.44
CA GLY A 132 3.05 7.99 9.21
C GLY A 132 3.68 9.14 9.98
N ASN A 133 4.86 8.96 10.58
CA ASN A 133 5.42 9.94 11.51
C ASN A 133 4.40 10.25 12.64
N ASP A 134 3.99 9.18 13.33
CA ASP A 134 2.98 9.16 14.39
C ASP A 134 1.55 9.56 13.97
N ARG A 135 1.24 9.52 12.66
CA ARG A 135 -0.08 9.88 12.11
C ARG A 135 -1.02 8.71 11.89
N LEU A 136 -0.54 7.47 12.05
CA LEU A 136 -1.36 6.29 11.81
C LEU A 136 -2.63 6.33 12.70
N GLN A 137 -3.78 6.12 12.07
CA GLN A 137 -5.09 6.07 12.73
C GLN A 137 -5.68 4.67 12.68
N VAL A 138 -5.58 4.01 11.53
CA VAL A 138 -6.08 2.65 11.32
C VAL A 138 -4.96 1.76 10.84
N TYR A 139 -4.84 0.60 11.49
CA TYR A 139 -3.86 -0.40 11.14
C TYR A 139 -4.46 -1.81 11.22
N GLU A 140 -4.76 -2.40 10.07
CA GLU A 140 -5.39 -3.72 9.98
C GLU A 140 -4.42 -4.73 9.38
N LEU A 141 -4.03 -5.72 10.18
CA LEU A 141 -3.17 -6.84 9.83
C LEU A 141 -3.83 -8.19 10.04
N ASN A 142 -5.07 -8.21 10.50
CA ASN A 142 -5.78 -9.43 10.82
C ASN A 142 -5.88 -10.38 9.62
N ASP A 143 -6.06 -11.67 9.89
CA ASP A 143 -6.23 -12.69 8.85
C ASP A 143 -5.01 -12.76 7.92
N ASN A 144 -3.86 -13.03 8.51
CA ASN A 144 -2.57 -13.24 7.84
C ASN A 144 -1.83 -14.44 8.50
N GLN A 145 -0.52 -14.55 8.31
CA GLN A 145 0.34 -15.59 8.89
C GLN A 145 1.48 -14.97 9.72
N LEU A 146 1.23 -13.80 10.33
CA LEU A 146 2.22 -13.09 11.14
C LEU A 146 2.44 -13.80 12.47
N THR A 147 3.67 -13.76 12.97
CA THR A 147 4.10 -14.47 14.18
C THR A 147 4.93 -13.54 15.06
N GLY A 148 5.24 -14.00 16.26
CA GLY A 148 6.07 -13.25 17.21
C GLY A 148 5.26 -12.32 18.10
N GLU A 149 5.94 -11.37 18.73
CA GLU A 149 5.32 -10.43 19.67
C GLU A 149 4.76 -9.21 18.93
N VAL A 150 3.62 -8.71 19.43
CA VAL A 150 3.09 -7.41 18.99
C VAL A 150 4.01 -6.30 19.49
N PRO A 151 4.53 -5.41 18.61
CA PRO A 151 5.37 -4.30 19.03
C PRO A 151 4.72 -3.45 20.12
N GLY A 152 5.51 -3.05 21.12
CA GLY A 152 5.08 -2.04 22.08
C GLY A 152 4.93 -0.66 21.43
N GLY A 153 4.27 0.27 22.09
CA GLY A 153 4.22 1.68 21.67
C GLY A 153 2.94 2.13 20.99
N TYR A 154 2.05 1.23 20.56
CA TYR A 154 0.72 1.63 20.07
C TYR A 154 -0.08 2.44 21.11
N VAL A 155 0.06 2.10 22.40
CA VAL A 155 -0.63 2.79 23.51
C VAL A 155 -0.21 4.24 23.74
N VAL A 156 0.94 4.67 23.21
CA VAL A 156 1.40 6.08 23.32
C VAL A 156 1.09 6.90 22.06
N ARG A 157 0.54 6.29 21.01
CA ARG A 157 0.18 6.99 19.77
C ARG A 157 -1.25 7.52 19.88
N ASN A 158 -1.37 8.80 20.21
CA ASN A 158 -2.65 9.46 20.49
C ASN A 158 -3.61 9.55 19.29
N LEU A 159 -3.13 9.28 18.07
CA LEU A 159 -3.95 9.31 16.85
C LEU A 159 -4.50 7.94 16.46
N LEU A 160 -4.01 6.84 17.05
CA LEU A 160 -4.53 5.51 16.75
C LEU A 160 -5.97 5.38 17.22
N GLN A 161 -6.82 4.94 16.30
CA GLN A 161 -8.25 4.72 16.49
C GLN A 161 -8.57 3.23 16.44
N SER A 162 -7.94 2.49 15.53
CA SER A 162 -8.11 1.04 15.38
C SER A 162 -6.79 0.34 15.10
N VAL A 163 -6.59 -0.81 15.77
CA VAL A 163 -5.48 -1.73 15.53
C VAL A 163 -6.06 -3.14 15.55
N GLU A 164 -6.10 -3.80 14.40
CA GLU A 164 -6.65 -5.14 14.23
C GLU A 164 -5.53 -6.12 13.83
N MET A 165 -5.36 -7.19 14.60
CA MET A 165 -4.27 -8.17 14.43
C MET A 165 -4.71 -9.62 14.68
N GLN A 166 -6.01 -9.86 14.88
CA GLN A 166 -6.57 -11.19 15.11
C GLN A 166 -6.31 -12.15 13.95
N ASN A 167 -6.40 -13.46 14.19
CA ASN A 167 -6.25 -14.50 13.16
C ASN A 167 -4.91 -14.42 12.41
N ASN A 168 -3.81 -14.34 13.17
CA ASN A 168 -2.42 -14.44 12.71
C ASN A 168 -1.71 -15.61 13.40
#